data_AF-A0A3M1L1I6-F1
#
_entry.id   AF-A0A3M1L1I6-F1
#
_cell.length_a   1.000
_cell.length_b   1.000
_cell.length_c   1.000
_cell.angle_alpha   90.00
_cell.angle_beta   90.00
_cell.angle_gamma   90.00
#
_symmetry.space_group_name_H-M   'P 1'
#
loop_
_entity.id
_entity.type
_entity.pdbx_description
1 polymer ?
#
loop_
_entity_poly.entity_id
_entity_poly.type
_entity_poly.pdbx_seq_one_letter_code
_entity_poly.pdbx_strand_id
1 'polypeptide(L)'
;MAMLPEWRKVRDAVQAARGDAEGAGRRAGELLEQRSDLARLAEAGDTASLEGRLEEFREAAASIEPITREIAGIEKEIADARQAGDLERARAERERAADDLRDCLERDWLVAAGRFVLTEVEREHADESRPEVLVRAAEWFARFTRHSFVLEFDRKHGLHALETATGERRALSELSSGTRMQLLLAVRLAFTAAAERGFEPLPLFLDEALTTTDPERFAAVATALGELAADRERQVFYLTAQPADVALLERALGERPAVIDLAEVRRLSVAVSDPGELALPPTREVPSPEGMSAEQYAAALGVGPVRPFDPAESIHVLHVLRDDLGMVARLCDFGIERLGQLGSLLSSRAASAVVGDDRRQDLGLRVEIARCVMSAWREGRGRPVDRAVLEAAGVSQTYLDPVSELAEELGGDGGALLAVLEERSDPRTKGFRTKMVDRLREFFERDGYLDARPRLGTDDIRLRVLATLADALSSGQTSEEFVSARVRDLLAALPD
;
A
#
# COMPACT_ATOMS: atom_id res chain seq x y z
N MET A 1 89.21 108.56 18.13
CA MET A 1 87.74 108.72 18.28
C MET A 1 86.93 107.57 17.65
N ALA A 2 87.37 106.30 17.72
CA ALA A 2 86.68 105.17 17.06
C ALA A 2 86.01 104.15 18.01
N MET A 3 86.26 104.17 19.33
CA MET A 3 85.77 103.12 20.24
C MET A 3 84.43 103.41 20.94
N LEU A 4 83.89 104.62 20.81
CA LEU A 4 82.65 105.02 21.51
C LEU A 4 81.37 104.37 20.94
N PRO A 5 81.20 104.23 19.61
CA PRO A 5 80.02 103.59 19.03
C PRO A 5 79.98 102.08 19.28
N GLU A 6 81.13 101.42 19.23
CA GLU A 6 81.28 99.98 19.44
C GLU A 6 80.99 99.60 20.91
N TRP A 7 81.48 100.39 21.86
CA TRP A 7 81.16 100.22 23.28
C TRP A 7 79.66 100.39 23.57
N ARG A 8 79.00 101.37 22.93
CA ARG A 8 77.55 101.57 23.08
C ARG A 8 76.75 100.38 22.54
N LYS A 9 77.13 99.84 21.38
CA LYS A 9 76.48 98.66 20.79
C LYS A 9 76.62 97.42 21.68
N VAL A 10 77.80 97.19 22.25
CA VAL A 10 78.01 96.08 23.19
C VAL A 10 77.25 96.30 24.50
N ARG A 11 77.26 97.52 25.04
CA ARG A 11 76.52 97.87 26.26
C ARG A 11 75.01 97.68 26.09
N ASP A 12 74.46 98.14 24.97
CA ASP A 12 73.02 98.04 24.70
C ASP A 12 72.62 96.58 24.44
N ALA A 13 73.47 95.78 23.77
CA ALA A 13 73.28 94.33 23.64
C ALA A 13 73.35 93.60 24.99
N VAL A 14 74.26 93.98 25.88
CA VAL A 14 74.35 93.42 27.24
C VAL A 14 73.14 93.82 28.08
N GLN A 15 72.62 95.04 27.95
CA GLN A 15 71.39 95.45 28.64
C GLN A 15 70.16 94.71 28.11
N ALA A 16 70.05 94.52 26.79
CA ALA A 16 68.98 93.73 26.20
C ALA A 16 69.04 92.27 26.70
N ALA A 17 70.21 91.63 26.64
CA ALA A 17 70.40 90.26 27.13
C ALA A 17 70.10 90.12 28.63
N ARG A 18 70.44 91.14 29.44
CA ARG A 18 70.12 91.16 30.87
C ARG A 18 68.61 91.33 31.12
N GLY A 19 67.94 92.19 30.35
CA GLY A 19 66.49 92.35 30.41
C GLY A 19 65.75 91.07 30.01
N ASP A 20 66.23 90.38 28.98
CA ASP A 20 65.68 89.09 28.54
C ASP A 20 65.91 87.99 29.57
N ALA A 21 67.10 87.95 30.19
CA ALA A 21 67.41 87.00 31.26
C ALA A 21 66.58 87.24 32.54
N GLU A 22 66.41 88.50 32.95
CA GLU A 22 65.55 88.87 34.10
C GLU A 22 64.05 88.61 33.79
N GLY A 23 63.63 88.79 32.54
CA GLY A 23 62.29 88.46 32.07
C GLY A 23 62.04 86.94 31.97
N ALA A 24 63.05 86.16 31.59
CA ALA A 24 62.99 84.70 31.61
C ALA A 24 63.00 84.17 33.06
N GLY A 25 63.83 84.76 33.93
CA GLY A 25 63.91 84.40 35.35
C GLY A 25 62.60 84.64 36.10
N ARG A 26 61.91 85.77 35.86
CA ARG A 26 60.59 86.04 36.47
C ARG A 26 59.53 85.02 36.04
N ARG A 27 59.44 84.73 34.73
CA ARG A 27 58.50 83.72 34.20
C ARG A 27 58.80 82.32 34.71
N ALA A 28 60.08 81.97 34.83
CA ALA A 28 60.50 80.71 35.45
C ALA A 28 60.12 80.68 36.93
N GLY A 29 60.33 81.78 37.67
CA GLY A 29 59.94 81.91 39.07
C GLY A 29 58.44 81.71 39.31
N GLU A 30 57.58 82.37 38.53
CA GLU A 30 56.12 82.20 38.61
C GLU A 30 55.66 80.75 38.35
N LEU A 31 56.34 80.04 37.43
CA LEU A 31 56.05 78.64 37.13
C LEU A 31 56.60 77.68 38.21
N LEU A 32 57.73 78.02 38.83
CA LEU A 32 58.36 77.25 39.90
C LEU A 32 57.63 77.40 41.24
N GLU A 33 56.97 78.53 41.50
CA GLU A 33 56.12 78.72 42.70
C GLU A 33 55.03 77.65 42.82
N GLN A 34 54.56 77.10 41.69
CA GLN A 34 53.54 76.06 41.64
C GLN A 34 54.13 74.64 41.77
N ARG A 35 55.47 74.50 41.74
CA ARG A 35 56.21 73.23 41.75
C ARG A 35 57.37 73.29 42.74
N SER A 36 57.03 73.16 44.02
CA SER A 36 57.96 73.26 45.16
C SER A 36 59.16 72.30 45.13
N ASP A 37 59.12 71.24 44.34
CA ASP A 37 60.22 70.30 44.11
C ASP A 37 61.25 70.86 43.11
N LEU A 38 60.80 71.44 42.00
CA LEU A 38 61.67 72.07 41.00
C LEU A 38 62.30 73.37 41.52
N ALA A 39 61.55 74.14 42.31
CA ALA A 39 62.06 75.36 42.95
C ALA A 39 63.24 75.07 43.87
N ARG A 40 63.14 74.02 44.69
CA ARG A 40 64.22 73.56 45.60
C ARG A 40 65.46 73.09 44.85
N LEU A 41 65.29 72.40 43.73
CA LEU A 41 66.41 71.95 42.89
C LEU A 41 67.11 73.12 42.19
N ALA A 42 66.35 74.12 41.75
CA ALA A 42 66.89 75.34 41.14
C ALA A 42 67.64 76.24 42.14
N GLU A 43 67.12 76.39 43.36
CA GLU A 43 67.79 77.12 44.44
C GLU A 43 69.08 76.43 44.91
N ALA A 44 69.11 75.09 44.89
CA ALA A 44 70.28 74.29 45.23
C ALA A 44 71.35 74.23 44.13
N GLY A 45 71.08 74.76 42.93
CA GLY A 45 72.01 74.73 41.80
C GLY A 45 72.26 73.33 41.22
N ASP A 46 71.36 72.37 41.47
CA ASP A 46 71.50 70.98 41.03
C ASP A 46 71.01 70.82 39.58
N THR A 47 71.88 71.21 38.65
CA THR A 47 71.59 71.17 37.21
C THR A 47 71.38 69.75 36.69
N ALA A 48 72.07 68.76 37.25
CA ALA A 48 71.96 67.37 36.81
C ALA A 48 70.58 66.78 37.13
N SER A 49 70.04 67.05 38.32
CA SER A 49 68.68 66.64 38.67
C SER A 49 67.61 67.38 37.85
N LEU A 50 67.82 68.67 37.54
CA LEU A 50 66.92 69.43 36.67
C LEU A 50 66.92 68.92 35.22
N GLU A 51 68.08 68.55 34.69
CA GLU A 51 68.21 67.95 33.36
C GLU A 51 67.54 66.57 33.30
N GLY A 52 67.71 65.74 34.33
CA GLY A 52 67.01 64.45 34.43
C GLY A 52 65.49 64.62 34.46
N ARG A 53 65.00 65.63 35.19
CA ARG A 53 63.56 65.94 35.29
C ARG A 53 63.00 66.52 33.99
N LEU A 54 63.79 67.32 33.27
CA LEU A 54 63.45 67.82 31.95
C LEU A 54 63.34 66.67 30.95
N GLU A 55 64.24 65.69 31.00
CA GLU A 55 64.19 64.52 30.12
C GLU A 55 63.00 63.62 30.46
N GLU A 56 62.71 63.39 31.74
CA GLU A 56 61.49 62.70 32.19
C GLU A 56 60.21 63.38 31.64
N PHE A 57 60.14 64.72 31.70
CA PHE A 57 59.02 65.45 31.13
C PHE A 57 58.96 65.41 29.60
N ARG A 58 60.11 65.36 28.92
CA ARG A 58 60.16 65.20 27.47
C ARG A 58 59.72 63.82 27.04
N GLU A 59 60.15 62.77 27.72
CA GLU A 59 59.69 61.40 27.48
C GLU A 59 58.19 61.28 27.75
N ALA A 60 57.70 61.84 28.86
CA ALA A 60 56.28 61.89 29.16
C ALA A 60 55.50 62.64 28.07
N ALA A 61 55.97 63.82 27.64
CA ALA A 61 55.34 64.60 26.58
C ALA A 61 55.36 63.87 25.23
N ALA A 62 56.46 63.19 24.90
CA ALA A 62 56.59 62.39 23.69
C ALA A 62 55.63 61.19 23.69
N SER A 63 55.27 60.66 24.87
CA SER A 63 54.29 59.57 25.00
C SER A 63 52.82 60.01 24.83
N ILE A 64 52.52 61.32 24.97
CA ILE A 64 51.13 61.83 24.87
C ILE A 64 50.60 61.69 23.45
N GLU A 65 51.40 62.04 22.44
CA GLU A 65 50.98 61.99 21.04
C GLU A 65 50.61 60.57 20.54
N PRO A 66 51.41 59.51 20.78
CA PRO A 66 51.04 58.16 20.40
C PRO A 66 49.81 57.65 21.18
N ILE A 67 49.70 57.92 22.48
CA ILE A 67 48.53 57.54 23.28
C ILE A 67 47.26 58.24 22.77
N THR A 68 47.34 59.54 22.46
CA THR A 68 46.20 60.29 21.92
C THR A 68 45.77 59.75 20.56
N ARG A 69 46.72 59.34 19.72
CA ARG A 69 46.45 58.71 18.42
C ARG A 69 45.81 57.33 18.59
N GLU A 70 46.25 56.55 19.57
CA GLU A 70 45.67 55.26 19.92
C GLU A 70 44.24 55.41 20.46
N ILE A 71 44.00 56.36 21.37
CA ILE A 71 42.65 56.70 21.86
C ILE A 71 41.74 57.08 20.70
N ALA A 72 42.17 57.97 19.81
CA ALA A 72 41.36 58.36 18.65
C ALA A 72 41.09 57.19 17.68
N GLY A 73 42.04 56.27 17.53
CA GLY A 73 41.86 55.02 16.76
C GLY A 73 40.81 54.12 17.39
N ILE A 74 40.94 53.85 18.69
CA ILE A 74 40.00 53.03 19.47
C ILE A 74 38.60 53.67 19.49
N GLU A 75 38.49 54.98 19.68
CA GLU A 75 37.21 55.70 19.65
C GLU A 75 36.53 55.61 18.29
N LYS A 76 37.31 55.69 17.20
CA LYS A 76 36.79 55.50 15.84
C LYS A 76 36.34 54.06 15.61
N GLU A 77 37.11 53.06 16.01
CA GLU A 77 36.72 51.65 15.92
C GLU A 77 35.44 51.37 16.71
N ILE A 78 35.29 51.96 17.90
CA ILE A 78 34.06 51.89 18.70
C ILE A 78 32.88 52.57 17.98
N ALA A 79 33.09 53.73 17.36
CA ALA A 79 32.05 54.44 16.62
C ALA A 79 31.61 53.67 15.37
N ASP A 80 32.56 53.14 14.60
CA ASP A 80 32.31 52.35 13.40
C ASP A 80 31.55 51.05 13.75
N ALA A 81 31.94 50.35 14.83
CA ALA A 81 31.22 49.16 15.31
C ALA A 81 29.80 49.48 15.80
N ARG A 82 29.58 50.64 16.44
CA ARG A 82 28.24 51.12 16.84
C ARG A 82 27.38 51.52 15.65
N GLN A 83 27.96 52.13 14.61
CA GLN A 83 27.24 52.57 13.42
C GLN A 83 26.93 51.41 12.46
N ALA A 84 27.80 50.41 12.36
CA ALA A 84 27.57 49.20 11.59
C ALA A 84 26.39 48.38 12.12
N GLY A 85 26.01 48.58 13.39
CA GLY A 85 24.89 47.91 14.03
C GLY A 85 25.07 46.40 14.07
N ASP A 86 26.33 45.93 14.02
CA ASP A 86 26.64 44.50 13.90
C ASP A 86 26.22 43.76 15.17
N LEU A 87 26.31 44.41 16.33
CA LEU A 87 25.83 43.88 17.61
C LEU A 87 24.29 43.81 17.65
N GLU A 88 23.60 44.85 17.20
CA GLU A 88 22.15 44.90 17.09
C GLU A 88 21.64 43.84 16.10
N ARG A 89 22.36 43.66 14.98
CA ARG A 89 22.04 42.64 13.96
C ARG A 89 22.27 41.23 14.49
N ALA A 90 23.40 40.96 15.14
CA ALA A 90 23.68 39.67 15.76
C ALA A 90 22.69 39.35 16.89
N ARG A 91 22.26 40.37 17.67
CA ARG A 91 21.20 40.21 18.68
C ARG A 91 19.85 39.88 18.04
N ALA A 92 19.47 40.60 16.99
CA ALA A 92 18.23 40.33 16.26
C ALA A 92 18.23 38.96 15.58
N GLU A 93 19.36 38.52 15.01
CA GLU A 93 19.52 37.18 14.44
C GLU A 93 19.43 36.10 15.51
N ARG A 94 20.05 36.31 16.67
CA ARG A 94 19.93 35.40 17.82
C ARG A 94 18.49 35.32 18.32
N GLU A 95 17.80 36.46 18.42
CA GLU A 95 16.40 36.51 18.86
C GLU A 95 15.49 35.78 17.87
N ARG A 96 15.64 36.02 16.57
CA ARG A 96 14.91 35.27 15.53
C ARG A 96 15.19 33.77 15.60
N ALA A 97 16.44 33.36 15.70
CA ALA A 97 16.78 31.95 15.84
C ALA A 97 16.19 31.32 17.11
N ALA A 98 16.10 32.09 18.20
CA ALA A 98 15.48 31.64 19.44
C ALA A 98 13.95 31.56 19.35
N ASP A 99 13.31 32.46 18.59
CA ASP A 99 11.89 32.41 18.27
C ASP A 99 11.58 31.22 17.36
N ASP A 100 12.34 31.05 16.27
CA ASP A 100 12.21 29.91 15.34
C ASP A 100 12.38 28.56 16.04
N LEU A 101 13.32 28.48 16.99
CA LEU A 101 13.52 27.29 17.82
C LEU A 101 12.32 27.03 18.73
N ARG A 102 11.76 28.08 19.35
CA ARG A 102 10.55 27.96 20.18
C ARG A 102 9.36 27.49 19.36
N ASP A 103 9.16 28.04 18.17
CA ASP A 103 8.08 27.64 17.25
C ASP A 103 8.25 26.20 16.75
N CYS A 104 9.49 25.77 16.46
CA CYS A 104 9.77 24.37 16.15
C CYS A 104 9.46 23.45 17.34
N LEU A 105 9.92 23.82 18.55
CA LEU A 105 9.71 23.04 19.76
C LEU A 105 8.22 22.92 20.10
N GLU A 106 7.46 24.01 20.02
CA GLU A 106 6.01 24.00 20.26
C GLU A 106 5.27 23.11 19.25
N ARG A 107 5.63 23.17 17.97
CA ARG A 107 5.06 22.28 16.93
C ARG A 107 5.40 20.82 17.22
N ASP A 108 6.66 20.52 17.53
CA ASP A 108 7.11 19.16 17.82
C ASP A 108 6.45 18.62 19.09
N TRP A 109 6.27 19.46 20.12
CA TRP A 109 5.55 19.09 21.34
C TRP A 109 4.07 18.87 21.08
N LEU A 110 3.43 19.68 20.24
CA LEU A 110 2.03 19.48 19.86
C LEU A 110 1.86 18.17 19.07
N VAL A 111 2.77 17.86 18.15
CA VAL A 111 2.80 16.60 17.40
C VAL A 111 3.07 15.41 18.33
N ALA A 112 4.01 15.54 19.27
CA ALA A 112 4.34 14.50 20.23
C ALA A 112 3.20 14.25 21.22
N ALA A 113 2.56 15.31 21.73
CA ALA A 113 1.38 15.23 22.59
C ALA A 113 0.18 14.67 21.83
N GLY A 114 -0.03 15.09 20.58
CA GLY A 114 -1.08 14.53 19.70
C GLY A 114 -0.85 13.05 19.43
N ARG A 115 0.39 12.64 19.13
CA ARG A 115 0.76 11.22 19.00
C ARG A 115 0.57 10.46 20.30
N PHE A 116 0.98 11.02 21.44
CA PHE A 116 0.80 10.40 22.74
C PHE A 116 -0.67 10.20 23.06
N VAL A 117 -1.52 11.22 22.87
CA VAL A 117 -2.98 11.11 23.07
C VAL A 117 -3.59 10.13 22.09
N LEU A 118 -3.21 10.16 20.80
CA LEU A 118 -3.71 9.18 19.82
C LEU A 118 -3.25 7.76 20.14
N THR A 119 -2.00 7.57 20.57
CA THR A 119 -1.47 6.28 20.99
C THR A 119 -2.13 5.80 22.28
N GLU A 120 -2.40 6.69 23.24
CA GLU A 120 -3.14 6.34 24.46
C GLU A 120 -4.60 6.07 24.17
N VAL A 121 -5.26 6.82 23.28
CA VAL A 121 -6.63 6.53 22.82
C VAL A 121 -6.66 5.23 22.02
N GLU A 122 -5.68 4.95 21.15
CA GLU A 122 -5.56 3.67 20.44
C GLU A 122 -5.21 2.51 21.38
N ARG A 123 -4.44 2.77 22.45
CA ARG A 123 -4.06 1.77 23.46
C ARG A 123 -5.21 1.50 24.41
N GLU A 124 -5.89 2.52 24.90
CA GLU A 124 -7.13 2.43 25.67
C GLU A 124 -8.22 1.79 24.80
N HIS A 125 -8.36 2.17 23.53
CA HIS A 125 -9.28 1.50 22.61
C HIS A 125 -8.83 0.09 22.20
N ALA A 126 -7.55 -0.28 22.22
CA ALA A 126 -7.11 -1.65 21.93
C ALA A 126 -7.13 -2.56 23.17
N ASP A 127 -6.89 -2.00 24.37
CA ASP A 127 -6.86 -2.70 25.64
C ASP A 127 -8.26 -2.78 26.27
N GLU A 128 -9.09 -1.73 26.16
CA GLU A 128 -10.52 -1.74 26.53
C GLU A 128 -11.40 -2.35 25.43
N SER A 129 -10.97 -2.29 24.17
CA SER A 129 -11.63 -2.98 23.05
C SER A 129 -10.76 -4.11 22.50
N ARG A 130 -10.48 -5.12 23.32
CA ARG A 130 -10.78 -6.47 22.79
C ARG A 130 -12.23 -6.37 22.37
N PRO A 131 -12.61 -6.44 21.08
CA PRO A 131 -14.01 -6.42 20.72
C PRO A 131 -14.67 -7.46 21.61
N GLU A 132 -15.68 -7.12 22.40
CA GLU A 132 -16.36 -8.07 23.29
C GLU A 132 -16.76 -9.34 22.51
N VAL A 133 -16.96 -9.17 21.21
CA VAL A 133 -17.07 -10.21 20.20
C VAL A 133 -15.87 -11.18 20.18
N LEU A 134 -14.61 -10.74 20.18
CA LEU A 134 -13.44 -11.63 20.22
C LEU A 134 -13.31 -12.38 21.55
N VAL A 135 -13.64 -11.75 22.67
CA VAL A 135 -13.66 -12.43 23.98
C VAL A 135 -14.70 -13.54 23.97
N ARG A 136 -15.94 -13.22 23.56
CA ARG A 136 -17.01 -14.21 23.43
C ARG A 136 -16.69 -15.27 22.38
N ALA A 137 -16.06 -14.91 21.27
CA ALA A 137 -15.65 -15.87 20.24
C ALA A 137 -14.60 -16.84 20.80
N ALA A 138 -13.66 -16.37 21.63
CA ALA A 138 -12.69 -17.23 22.29
C ALA A 138 -13.37 -18.22 23.26
N GLU A 139 -14.37 -17.76 24.02
CA GLU A 139 -15.18 -18.63 24.90
C GLU A 139 -15.94 -19.71 24.12
N TRP A 140 -16.64 -19.32 23.05
CA TRP A 140 -17.36 -20.26 22.19
C TRP A 140 -16.42 -21.24 21.50
N PHE A 141 -15.29 -20.76 20.99
CA PHE A 141 -14.30 -21.60 20.31
C PHE A 141 -13.66 -22.61 21.26
N ALA A 142 -13.35 -22.20 22.49
CA ALA A 142 -12.88 -23.10 23.52
C ALA A 142 -13.92 -24.20 23.81
N ARG A 143 -15.21 -23.84 23.98
CA ARG A 143 -16.28 -24.85 24.20
C ARG A 143 -16.43 -25.81 23.02
N PHE A 144 -16.50 -25.31 21.79
CA PHE A 144 -16.64 -26.14 20.58
C PHE A 144 -15.48 -27.09 20.35
N THR A 145 -14.27 -26.71 20.79
CA THR A 145 -13.08 -27.55 20.71
C THR A 145 -12.82 -28.36 21.98
N ARG A 146 -13.76 -28.39 22.94
CA ARG A 146 -13.56 -29.02 24.26
C ARG A 146 -12.26 -28.58 24.95
N HIS A 147 -11.96 -27.29 24.83
CA HIS A 147 -10.74 -26.63 25.33
C HIS A 147 -9.43 -27.17 24.74
N SER A 148 -9.49 -27.82 23.57
CA SER A 148 -8.28 -28.24 22.84
C SER A 148 -7.55 -27.03 22.23
N PHE A 149 -8.29 -25.94 22.00
CA PHE A 149 -7.75 -24.69 21.49
C PHE A 149 -8.24 -23.48 22.28
N VAL A 150 -7.37 -22.48 22.40
CA VAL A 150 -7.69 -21.15 22.93
C VAL A 150 -7.42 -20.12 21.84
N LEU A 151 -8.37 -19.22 21.59
CA LEU A 151 -8.18 -18.13 20.63
C LEU A 151 -7.49 -16.97 21.32
N GLU A 152 -6.32 -16.59 20.83
CA GLU A 152 -5.52 -15.48 21.36
C GLU A 152 -5.27 -14.42 20.29
N PHE A 153 -5.11 -13.17 20.73
CA PHE A 153 -4.72 -12.06 19.87
C PHE A 153 -3.51 -11.37 20.50
N ASP A 154 -2.42 -11.28 19.74
CA ASP A 154 -1.26 -10.50 20.15
C ASP A 154 -0.73 -9.64 18.98
N ARG A 155 0.05 -8.60 19.30
CA ARG A 155 0.56 -7.63 18.31
C ARG A 155 1.61 -8.22 17.35
N LYS A 156 2.23 -9.35 17.70
CA LYS A 156 3.33 -9.98 16.95
C LYS A 156 2.81 -11.01 15.94
N HIS A 157 1.77 -11.75 16.28
CA HIS A 157 1.23 -12.86 15.50
C HIS A 157 -0.22 -12.64 15.03
N GLY A 158 -0.87 -11.56 15.49
CA GLY A 158 -2.28 -11.31 15.21
C GLY A 158 -3.18 -12.33 15.91
N LEU A 159 -4.36 -12.60 15.31
CA LEU A 159 -5.30 -13.59 15.81
C LEU A 159 -4.80 -15.01 15.48
N HIS A 160 -4.60 -15.83 16.51
CA HIS A 160 -4.06 -17.18 16.38
C HIS A 160 -4.71 -18.13 17.39
N ALA A 161 -4.57 -19.43 17.15
CA ALA A 161 -5.07 -20.46 18.05
C ALA A 161 -3.90 -21.10 18.81
N LEU A 162 -3.98 -21.15 20.13
CA LEU A 162 -3.06 -21.89 20.99
C LEU A 162 -3.62 -23.30 21.20
N GLU A 163 -2.88 -24.33 20.82
CA GLU A 163 -3.23 -25.72 21.10
C GLU A 163 -2.84 -26.05 22.55
N THR A 164 -3.83 -26.43 23.37
CA THR A 164 -3.62 -26.57 24.82
C THR A 164 -2.79 -27.80 25.20
N ALA A 165 -2.81 -28.83 24.37
CA ALA A 165 -2.04 -30.06 24.60
C ALA A 165 -0.53 -29.87 24.39
N THR A 166 -0.14 -29.04 23.42
CA THR A 166 1.26 -28.86 22.99
C THR A 166 1.84 -27.50 23.38
N GLY A 167 0.98 -26.52 23.66
CA GLY A 167 1.37 -25.11 23.82
C GLY A 167 1.80 -24.45 22.51
N GLU A 168 1.56 -25.11 21.36
CA GLU A 168 1.95 -24.61 20.05
C GLU A 168 0.96 -23.53 19.59
N ARG A 169 1.51 -22.44 19.06
CA ARG A 169 0.72 -21.38 18.41
C ARG A 169 0.55 -21.73 16.94
N ARG A 170 -0.70 -21.83 16.51
CA ARG A 170 -1.07 -22.09 15.13
C ARG A 170 -1.76 -20.88 14.52
N ALA A 171 -1.32 -20.49 13.33
CA ALA A 171 -2.06 -19.54 12.51
C ALA A 171 -3.41 -20.15 12.10
N LEU A 172 -4.40 -19.30 11.83
CA LEU A 172 -5.74 -19.77 11.44
C LEU A 172 -5.72 -20.58 10.12
N SER A 173 -4.74 -20.33 9.25
CA SER A 173 -4.46 -21.08 8.02
C SER A 173 -3.99 -22.52 8.27
N GLU A 174 -3.44 -22.81 9.45
CA GLU A 174 -2.88 -24.10 9.85
C GLU A 174 -3.90 -24.98 10.59
N LEU A 175 -5.05 -24.42 10.96
CA LEU A 175 -6.16 -25.18 11.53
C LEU A 175 -6.77 -26.12 10.49
N SER A 176 -7.18 -27.31 10.95
CA SER A 176 -7.95 -28.23 10.11
C SER A 176 -9.26 -27.58 9.64
N SER A 177 -9.80 -28.03 8.50
CA SER A 177 -11.05 -27.49 7.95
C SER A 177 -12.21 -27.49 8.96
N GLY A 178 -12.35 -28.57 9.74
CA GLY A 178 -13.35 -28.68 10.80
C GLY A 178 -13.12 -27.70 11.95
N THR A 179 -11.87 -27.54 12.40
CA THR A 179 -11.53 -26.57 13.46
C THR A 179 -11.74 -25.12 13.00
N ARG A 180 -11.46 -24.82 11.72
CA ARG A 180 -11.74 -23.51 11.14
C ARG A 180 -13.24 -23.23 11.07
N MET A 181 -14.07 -24.23 10.76
CA MET A 181 -15.53 -24.09 10.77
C MET A 181 -16.06 -23.81 12.19
N GLN A 182 -15.55 -24.52 13.20
CA GLN A 182 -15.87 -24.25 14.61
C GLN A 182 -15.50 -22.82 15.03
N LEU A 183 -14.35 -22.31 14.60
CA LEU A 183 -13.96 -20.90 14.84
C LEU A 183 -14.91 -19.92 14.15
N LEU A 184 -15.27 -20.17 12.89
CA LEU A 184 -16.20 -19.31 12.15
C LEU A 184 -17.57 -19.25 12.83
N LEU A 185 -18.08 -20.39 13.30
CA LEU A 185 -19.33 -20.47 14.05
C LEU A 185 -19.23 -19.67 15.37
N ALA A 186 -18.13 -19.85 16.12
CA ALA A 186 -17.89 -19.14 17.38
C ALA A 186 -17.89 -17.62 17.20
N VAL A 187 -17.22 -17.12 16.14
CA VAL A 187 -17.19 -15.70 15.80
C VAL A 187 -18.59 -15.19 15.42
N ARG A 188 -19.34 -15.92 14.58
CA ARG A 188 -20.70 -15.54 14.20
C ARG A 188 -21.64 -15.43 15.39
N LEU A 189 -21.60 -16.41 16.30
CA LEU A 189 -22.40 -16.39 17.53
C LEU A 189 -22.01 -15.22 18.44
N ALA A 190 -20.72 -14.90 18.53
CA ALA A 190 -20.26 -13.76 19.30
C ALA A 190 -20.77 -12.42 18.74
N PHE A 191 -20.80 -12.27 17.40
CA PHE A 191 -21.40 -11.10 16.75
C PHE A 191 -22.90 -11.03 16.97
N THR A 192 -23.63 -12.15 16.83
CA THR A 192 -25.08 -12.22 17.12
C THR A 192 -25.37 -11.80 18.55
N ALA A 193 -24.66 -12.37 19.53
CA ALA A 193 -24.82 -12.03 20.94
C ALA A 193 -24.45 -10.57 21.26
N ALA A 194 -23.52 -9.98 20.50
CA ALA A 194 -23.18 -8.57 20.64
C ALA A 194 -24.27 -7.65 20.06
N ALA A 195 -24.89 -8.02 18.94
CA ALA A 195 -25.95 -7.27 18.28
C ALA A 195 -27.27 -7.31 19.07
N GLU A 196 -27.55 -8.40 19.78
CA GLU A 196 -28.74 -8.54 20.63
C GLU A 196 -28.57 -7.93 22.03
N ARG A 197 -27.48 -7.20 22.29
CA ARG A 197 -27.29 -6.55 23.58
C ARG A 197 -28.40 -5.54 23.84
N GLY A 198 -29.14 -5.74 24.93
CA GLY A 198 -30.27 -4.90 25.32
C GLY A 198 -31.60 -5.30 24.69
N PHE A 199 -31.64 -6.40 23.94
CA PHE A 199 -32.85 -6.97 23.33
C PHE A 199 -33.02 -8.44 23.72
N GLU A 200 -34.22 -8.97 23.52
CA GLU A 200 -34.47 -10.40 23.68
C GLU A 200 -33.72 -11.20 22.58
N PRO A 201 -33.14 -12.37 22.91
CA PRO A 201 -32.44 -13.20 21.93
C PRO A 201 -33.38 -13.67 20.81
N LEU A 202 -32.97 -13.45 19.56
CA LEU A 202 -33.76 -13.90 18.41
C LEU A 202 -33.55 -15.40 18.17
N PRO A 203 -34.52 -16.09 17.54
CA PRO A 203 -34.32 -17.46 17.11
C PRO A 203 -33.09 -17.60 16.21
N LEU A 204 -32.26 -18.61 16.48
CA LEU A 204 -31.06 -18.90 15.71
C LEU A 204 -31.35 -20.00 14.69
N PHE A 205 -31.03 -19.76 13.43
CA PHE A 205 -31.11 -20.75 12.36
C PHE A 205 -29.70 -21.16 11.92
N LEU A 206 -29.44 -22.46 11.95
CA LEU A 206 -28.20 -23.06 11.47
C LEU A 206 -28.54 -23.98 10.29
N ASP A 207 -28.02 -23.66 9.11
CA ASP A 207 -28.22 -24.44 7.89
C ASP A 207 -26.97 -25.26 7.58
N GLU A 208 -27.05 -26.57 7.77
CA GLU A 208 -25.98 -27.55 7.54
C GLU A 208 -24.64 -27.21 8.19
N ALA A 209 -24.67 -26.41 9.26
CA ALA A 209 -23.47 -25.79 9.84
C ALA A 209 -22.48 -26.80 10.45
N LEU A 210 -22.90 -28.04 10.68
CA LEU A 210 -22.13 -29.08 11.37
C LEU A 210 -21.77 -30.28 10.48
N THR A 211 -22.19 -30.30 9.21
CA THR A 211 -22.08 -31.45 8.28
C THR A 211 -20.67 -31.92 7.94
N THR A 212 -19.66 -31.06 8.09
CA THR A 212 -18.25 -31.38 7.78
C THR A 212 -17.43 -31.83 8.99
N THR A 213 -18.11 -32.11 10.10
CA THR A 213 -17.52 -32.33 11.41
C THR A 213 -17.58 -33.81 11.76
N ASP A 214 -16.47 -34.39 12.22
CA ASP A 214 -16.47 -35.76 12.72
C ASP A 214 -17.46 -35.92 13.91
N PRO A 215 -18.00 -37.13 14.17
CA PRO A 215 -19.07 -37.31 15.16
C PRO A 215 -18.75 -36.78 16.55
N GLU A 216 -17.48 -36.83 16.96
CA GLU A 216 -17.06 -36.31 18.26
C GLU A 216 -17.10 -34.78 18.31
N ARG A 217 -16.61 -34.12 17.28
CA ARG A 217 -16.66 -32.66 17.18
C ARG A 217 -18.10 -32.17 16.95
N PHE A 218 -18.95 -32.92 16.26
CA PHE A 218 -20.38 -32.61 16.12
C PHE A 218 -21.02 -32.57 17.49
N ALA A 219 -20.81 -33.62 18.31
CA ALA A 219 -21.34 -33.70 19.65
C ALA A 219 -20.89 -32.52 20.52
N ALA A 220 -19.62 -32.11 20.43
CA ALA A 220 -19.12 -30.96 21.19
C ALA A 220 -19.84 -29.64 20.82
N VAL A 221 -20.10 -29.40 19.53
CA VAL A 221 -20.83 -28.21 19.09
C VAL A 221 -22.31 -28.30 19.46
N ALA A 222 -22.93 -29.47 19.27
CA ALA A 222 -24.33 -29.72 19.63
C ALA A 222 -24.60 -29.50 21.13
N THR A 223 -23.74 -30.02 22.01
CA THR A 223 -23.83 -29.79 23.45
C THR A 223 -23.73 -28.29 23.77
N ALA A 224 -22.76 -27.58 23.20
CA ALA A 224 -22.61 -26.15 23.42
C ALA A 224 -23.78 -25.31 22.88
N LEU A 225 -24.42 -25.73 21.78
CA LEU A 225 -25.66 -25.12 21.28
C LEU A 225 -26.86 -25.38 22.22
N GLY A 226 -26.94 -26.58 22.81
CA GLY A 226 -27.93 -26.91 23.84
C GLY A 226 -27.79 -26.04 25.08
N GLU A 227 -26.56 -25.85 25.55
CA GLU A 227 -26.24 -24.94 26.66
C GLU A 227 -26.64 -23.49 26.31
N LEU A 228 -26.34 -23.02 25.09
CA LEU A 228 -26.76 -21.69 24.63
C LEU A 228 -28.29 -21.53 24.59
N ALA A 229 -29.01 -22.56 24.14
CA ALA A 229 -30.46 -22.55 24.10
C ALA A 229 -31.05 -22.44 25.53
N ALA A 230 -30.47 -23.17 26.49
CA ALA A 230 -30.87 -23.14 27.89
C ALA A 230 -30.53 -21.81 28.58
N ASP A 231 -29.29 -21.31 28.42
CA ASP A 231 -28.78 -20.12 29.13
C ASP A 231 -29.52 -18.82 28.78
N ARG A 232 -30.14 -18.76 27.59
CA ARG A 232 -30.77 -17.56 27.04
C ARG A 232 -32.25 -17.76 26.68
N GLU A 233 -32.83 -18.90 27.04
CA GLU A 233 -34.17 -19.33 26.57
C GLU A 233 -34.34 -19.16 25.05
N ARG A 234 -33.25 -19.36 24.29
CA ARG A 234 -33.21 -19.09 22.85
C ARG A 234 -33.73 -20.29 22.09
N GLN A 235 -34.62 -20.05 21.13
CA GLN A 235 -34.96 -21.05 20.12
C GLN A 235 -33.80 -21.27 19.13
N VAL A 236 -33.41 -22.53 18.94
CA VAL A 236 -32.39 -22.92 17.98
C VAL A 236 -33.00 -23.89 16.97
N PHE A 237 -32.97 -23.51 15.69
CA PHE A 237 -33.39 -24.31 14.56
C PHE A 237 -32.15 -24.82 13.83
N TYR A 238 -31.97 -26.13 13.79
CA TYR A 238 -30.93 -26.78 13.00
C TYR A 238 -31.57 -27.43 11.78
N LEU A 239 -31.23 -26.94 10.59
CA LEU A 239 -31.69 -27.45 9.31
C LEU A 239 -30.63 -28.41 8.79
N THR A 240 -31.05 -29.64 8.53
CA THR A 240 -30.18 -30.71 8.04
C THR A 240 -30.91 -31.59 7.05
N ALA A 241 -30.23 -31.97 5.99
CA ALA A 241 -30.63 -33.00 5.04
C ALA A 241 -30.12 -34.39 5.45
N GLN A 242 -29.34 -34.49 6.54
CA GLN A 242 -28.79 -35.76 7.03
C GLN A 242 -29.64 -36.32 8.19
N PRO A 243 -30.39 -37.43 7.97
CA PRO A 243 -31.20 -38.03 9.04
C PRO A 243 -30.37 -38.47 10.26
N ALA A 244 -29.09 -38.78 10.05
CA ALA A 244 -28.17 -39.19 11.11
C ALA A 244 -27.92 -38.09 12.16
N ASP A 245 -28.04 -36.81 11.78
CA ASP A 245 -27.82 -35.69 12.69
C ASP A 245 -28.83 -35.67 13.85
N VAL A 246 -30.06 -36.14 13.62
CA VAL A 246 -31.09 -36.24 14.68
C VAL A 246 -30.61 -37.15 15.82
N ALA A 247 -30.04 -38.31 15.48
CA ALA A 247 -29.52 -39.25 16.47
C ALA A 247 -28.26 -38.71 17.18
N LEU A 248 -27.44 -37.93 16.49
CA LEU A 248 -26.27 -37.28 17.09
C LEU A 248 -26.68 -36.15 18.05
N LEU A 249 -27.67 -35.33 17.67
CA LEU A 249 -28.25 -34.28 18.51
C LEU A 249 -28.89 -34.87 19.76
N GLU A 250 -29.70 -35.93 19.62
CA GLU A 250 -30.34 -36.59 20.76
C GLU A 250 -29.31 -37.11 21.77
N ARG A 251 -28.21 -37.71 21.28
CA ARG A 251 -27.10 -38.16 22.14
C ARG A 251 -26.37 -37.00 22.82
N ALA A 252 -26.14 -35.90 22.11
CA ALA A 252 -25.38 -34.76 22.62
C ALA A 252 -26.17 -33.89 23.62
N LEU A 253 -27.50 -33.81 23.43
CA LEU A 253 -28.41 -33.03 24.28
C LEU A 253 -28.98 -33.86 25.44
N GLY A 254 -28.97 -35.19 25.33
CA GLY A 254 -29.56 -36.09 26.32
C GLY A 254 -31.09 -36.18 26.23
N GLU A 255 -31.71 -35.47 25.30
CA GLU A 255 -33.13 -35.51 24.98
C GLU A 255 -33.35 -35.41 23.47
N ARG A 256 -34.48 -35.94 22.99
CA ARG A 256 -34.80 -35.92 21.57
C ARG A 256 -35.27 -34.52 21.15
N PRO A 257 -34.61 -33.85 20.20
CA PRO A 257 -35.07 -32.55 19.71
C PRO A 257 -36.41 -32.68 18.98
N ALA A 258 -37.17 -31.58 18.93
CA ALA A 258 -38.37 -31.52 18.11
C ALA A 258 -37.99 -31.60 16.62
N VAL A 259 -38.35 -32.70 15.96
CA VAL A 259 -38.07 -32.94 14.54
C VAL A 259 -39.27 -32.52 13.71
N ILE A 260 -39.04 -31.62 12.76
CA ILE A 260 -40.03 -31.24 11.75
C ILE A 260 -39.57 -31.80 10.41
N ASP A 261 -40.23 -32.84 9.93
CA ASP A 261 -39.99 -33.37 8.59
C ASP A 261 -40.67 -32.46 7.55
N LEU A 262 -39.86 -31.70 6.82
CA LEU A 262 -40.35 -30.76 5.80
C LEU A 262 -40.96 -31.47 4.58
N ALA A 263 -40.59 -32.72 4.29
CA ALA A 263 -41.21 -33.50 3.22
C ALA A 263 -42.63 -33.92 3.61
N GLU A 264 -42.82 -34.37 4.85
CA GLU A 264 -44.13 -34.72 5.40
C GLU A 264 -45.06 -33.50 5.45
N VAL A 265 -44.58 -32.37 5.97
CA VAL A 265 -45.35 -31.12 6.09
C VAL A 265 -45.79 -30.57 4.73
N ARG A 266 -44.95 -30.70 3.69
CA ARG A 266 -45.25 -30.22 2.33
C ARG A 266 -46.18 -31.15 1.55
N ARG A 267 -46.63 -32.27 2.13
CA ARG A 267 -47.38 -33.35 1.44
C ARG A 267 -46.71 -33.79 0.14
N LEU A 268 -45.38 -33.71 0.10
CA LEU A 268 -44.61 -34.33 -0.97
C LEU A 268 -44.77 -35.83 -0.73
N SER A 269 -45.32 -36.55 -1.70
CA SER A 269 -45.76 -37.95 -1.59
C SER A 269 -44.62 -38.97 -1.42
N VAL A 270 -43.44 -38.53 -0.96
CA VAL A 270 -42.29 -39.38 -0.67
C VAL A 270 -41.61 -38.83 0.58
N ALA A 271 -41.98 -39.37 1.73
CA ALA A 271 -41.06 -39.40 2.86
C ALA A 271 -39.89 -40.29 2.43
N VAL A 272 -38.72 -39.71 2.21
CA VAL A 272 -37.51 -40.46 1.84
C VAL A 272 -37.12 -41.31 3.04
N SER A 273 -37.66 -42.53 3.06
CA SER A 273 -37.47 -43.52 4.12
C SER A 273 -36.33 -44.49 3.78
N ASP A 274 -35.85 -44.46 2.54
CA ASP A 274 -34.85 -45.37 1.99
C ASP A 274 -33.59 -44.57 1.54
N PRO A 275 -32.38 -44.91 2.05
CA PRO A 275 -31.12 -44.33 1.58
C PRO A 275 -30.88 -44.47 0.07
N GLY A 276 -31.59 -45.37 -0.62
CA GLY A 276 -31.51 -45.54 -2.07
C GLY A 276 -32.11 -44.38 -2.89
N GLU A 277 -33.04 -43.59 -2.34
CA GLU A 277 -33.65 -42.44 -3.02
C GLU A 277 -32.86 -41.13 -2.84
N LEU A 278 -31.85 -41.13 -1.97
CA LEU A 278 -30.80 -40.10 -1.85
C LEU A 278 -29.77 -40.18 -2.99
N ALA A 279 -30.05 -40.95 -4.05
CA ALA A 279 -29.22 -40.95 -5.24
C ALA A 279 -29.09 -39.51 -5.75
N LEU A 280 -27.87 -38.97 -5.64
CA LEU A 280 -27.48 -37.72 -6.30
C LEU A 280 -28.04 -37.75 -7.73
N PRO A 281 -28.55 -36.61 -8.26
CA PRO A 281 -28.86 -36.54 -9.69
C PRO A 281 -27.67 -37.17 -10.42
N PRO A 282 -27.88 -38.11 -11.35
CA PRO A 282 -26.79 -38.88 -11.93
C PRO A 282 -25.71 -37.89 -12.33
N THR A 283 -24.52 -38.03 -11.74
CA THR A 283 -23.35 -37.21 -12.05
C THR A 283 -23.35 -37.09 -13.57
N ARG A 284 -23.40 -35.87 -14.12
CA ARG A 284 -23.48 -35.66 -15.57
C ARG A 284 -22.45 -36.59 -16.20
N GLU A 285 -22.90 -37.67 -16.84
CA GLU A 285 -21.98 -38.71 -17.29
C GLU A 285 -21.06 -38.04 -18.31
N VAL A 286 -19.79 -37.89 -17.95
CA VAL A 286 -18.79 -37.34 -18.85
C VAL A 286 -18.67 -38.37 -19.98
N PRO A 287 -19.00 -38.01 -21.23
CA PRO A 287 -18.94 -38.95 -22.33
C PRO A 287 -17.53 -39.53 -22.46
N SER A 288 -17.42 -40.80 -22.83
CA SER A 288 -16.11 -41.38 -23.13
C SER A 288 -15.51 -40.72 -24.38
N PRO A 289 -14.24 -40.31 -24.36
CA PRO A 289 -13.57 -39.72 -25.51
C PRO A 289 -13.11 -40.76 -26.56
N GLU A 290 -13.31 -42.07 -26.32
CA GLU A 290 -12.83 -43.12 -27.22
C GLU A 290 -13.40 -43.00 -28.64
N GLY A 291 -12.51 -42.93 -29.63
CA GLY A 291 -12.87 -42.85 -31.05
C GLY A 291 -13.38 -41.48 -31.51
N MET A 292 -13.41 -40.47 -30.63
CA MET A 292 -13.84 -39.11 -30.97
C MET A 292 -12.66 -38.20 -31.32
N SER A 293 -12.85 -37.28 -32.27
CA SER A 293 -11.95 -36.14 -32.46
C SER A 293 -12.17 -35.09 -31.36
N ALA A 294 -11.22 -34.16 -31.19
CA ALA A 294 -11.37 -33.08 -30.21
C ALA A 294 -12.62 -32.21 -30.46
N GLU A 295 -13.00 -32.00 -31.73
CA GLU A 295 -14.20 -31.26 -32.12
C GLU A 295 -15.49 -32.04 -31.79
N GLN A 296 -15.50 -33.35 -32.06
CA GLN A 296 -16.63 -34.22 -31.73
C GLN A 296 -16.83 -34.28 -30.21
N TYR A 297 -15.73 -34.36 -29.46
CA TYR A 297 -15.77 -34.39 -28.00
C TYR A 297 -16.20 -33.05 -27.40
N ALA A 298 -15.75 -31.92 -27.98
CA ALA A 298 -16.24 -30.59 -27.60
C ALA A 298 -17.76 -30.46 -27.79
N ALA A 299 -18.29 -30.96 -28.91
CA ALA A 299 -19.73 -30.97 -29.18
C ALA A 299 -20.50 -31.85 -28.16
N ALA A 300 -19.97 -33.03 -27.82
CA ALA A 300 -20.57 -33.91 -26.82
C ALA A 300 -20.60 -33.30 -25.40
N LEU A 301 -19.56 -32.54 -25.04
CA LEU A 301 -19.48 -31.85 -23.75
C LEU A 301 -20.28 -30.54 -23.70
N GLY A 302 -20.68 -29.98 -24.86
CA GLY A 302 -21.33 -28.67 -24.98
C GLY A 302 -20.36 -27.50 -24.89
N VAL A 303 -19.09 -27.69 -25.29
CA VAL A 303 -18.03 -26.68 -25.19
C VAL A 303 -18.11 -25.73 -26.39
N GLY A 304 -18.34 -24.45 -26.11
CA GLY A 304 -18.31 -23.38 -27.11
C GLY A 304 -16.90 -22.94 -27.53
N PRO A 305 -16.80 -22.07 -28.55
CA PRO A 305 -15.52 -21.50 -28.99
C PRO A 305 -14.87 -20.65 -27.90
N VAL A 306 -13.55 -20.44 -28.02
CA VAL A 306 -12.81 -19.58 -27.10
C VAL A 306 -13.27 -18.13 -27.31
N ARG A 307 -13.64 -17.46 -26.22
CA ARG A 307 -13.98 -16.03 -26.23
C ARG A 307 -12.72 -15.23 -25.94
N PRO A 308 -12.12 -14.55 -26.94
CA PRO A 308 -10.79 -13.97 -26.79
C PRO A 308 -10.70 -12.85 -25.75
N PHE A 309 -11.80 -12.15 -25.50
CA PHE A 309 -11.86 -11.01 -24.57
C PHE A 309 -12.27 -11.38 -23.14
N ASP A 310 -12.77 -12.60 -22.92
CA ASP A 310 -13.05 -13.13 -21.57
C ASP A 310 -11.74 -13.56 -20.88
N PRO A 311 -11.61 -13.51 -19.55
CA PRO A 311 -10.40 -13.95 -18.85
C PRO A 311 -9.92 -15.33 -19.32
N ALA A 312 -8.60 -15.52 -19.46
CA ALA A 312 -8.06 -16.82 -19.93
C ALA A 312 -8.50 -17.99 -19.04
N GLU A 313 -8.80 -17.70 -17.77
CA GLU A 313 -9.33 -18.62 -16.77
C GLU A 313 -10.68 -19.23 -17.15
N SER A 314 -11.48 -18.57 -18.00
CA SER A 314 -12.79 -19.05 -18.46
C SER A 314 -12.69 -20.08 -19.59
N ILE A 315 -11.50 -20.27 -20.17
CA ILE A 315 -11.28 -21.22 -21.26
C ILE A 315 -11.51 -22.64 -20.74
N HIS A 316 -12.22 -23.44 -21.54
CA HIS A 316 -12.42 -24.85 -21.22
C HIS A 316 -11.12 -25.65 -21.43
N VAL A 317 -10.79 -26.57 -20.52
CA VAL A 317 -9.54 -27.35 -20.53
C VAL A 317 -9.30 -28.11 -21.84
N LEU A 318 -10.38 -28.50 -22.53
CA LEU A 318 -10.35 -29.15 -23.85
C LEU A 318 -9.57 -28.36 -24.91
N HIS A 319 -9.66 -27.01 -24.91
CA HIS A 319 -8.97 -26.17 -25.90
C HIS A 319 -7.45 -26.23 -25.77
N VAL A 320 -6.96 -26.63 -24.59
CA VAL A 320 -5.53 -26.72 -24.27
C VAL A 320 -5.03 -28.18 -24.27
N LEU A 321 -5.94 -29.15 -24.18
CA LEU A 321 -5.69 -30.58 -24.10
C LEU A 321 -6.29 -31.35 -25.28
N ARG A 322 -6.28 -30.75 -26.46
CA ARG A 322 -6.84 -31.36 -27.70
C ARG A 322 -6.16 -32.68 -28.08
N ASP A 323 -4.92 -32.87 -27.62
CA ASP A 323 -4.09 -34.06 -27.82
C ASP A 323 -4.24 -35.13 -26.73
N ASP A 324 -4.91 -34.82 -25.61
CA ASP A 324 -5.11 -35.74 -24.47
C ASP A 324 -6.55 -35.66 -23.96
N LEU A 325 -7.47 -36.20 -24.76
CA LEU A 325 -8.90 -36.22 -24.40
C LEU A 325 -9.18 -37.09 -23.17
N GLY A 326 -8.33 -38.07 -22.86
CA GLY A 326 -8.42 -38.88 -21.65
C GLY A 326 -8.19 -38.06 -20.39
N MET A 327 -7.22 -37.13 -20.42
CA MET A 327 -7.02 -36.17 -19.33
C MET A 327 -8.19 -35.18 -19.23
N VAL A 328 -8.77 -34.74 -20.35
CA VAL A 328 -9.98 -33.89 -20.34
C VAL A 328 -11.13 -34.59 -19.63
N ALA A 329 -11.44 -35.84 -20.02
CA ALA A 329 -12.50 -36.62 -19.41
C ALA A 329 -12.29 -36.77 -17.90
N ARG A 330 -11.05 -37.10 -17.49
CA ARG A 330 -10.68 -37.20 -16.08
C ARG A 330 -10.91 -35.87 -15.34
N LEU A 331 -10.45 -34.74 -15.88
CA LEU A 331 -10.64 -33.43 -15.24
C LEU A 331 -12.13 -33.07 -15.12
N CYS A 332 -12.93 -33.38 -16.13
CA CYS A 332 -14.39 -33.19 -16.09
C CYS A 332 -15.05 -34.07 -15.02
N ASP A 333 -14.61 -35.32 -14.81
CA ASP A 333 -15.12 -36.19 -13.74
C ASP A 333 -14.89 -35.59 -12.34
N PHE A 334 -13.79 -34.84 -12.17
CA PHE A 334 -13.50 -34.09 -10.94
C PHE A 334 -14.14 -32.68 -10.90
N GLY A 335 -14.99 -32.32 -11.88
CA GLY A 335 -15.64 -31.01 -11.96
C GLY A 335 -14.73 -29.86 -12.38
N ILE A 336 -13.57 -30.17 -12.99
CA ILE A 336 -12.56 -29.20 -13.42
C ILE A 336 -12.68 -29.02 -14.93
N GLU A 337 -13.50 -28.05 -15.32
CA GLU A 337 -13.78 -27.78 -16.73
C GLU A 337 -13.00 -26.56 -17.26
N ARG A 338 -12.53 -25.68 -16.37
CA ARG A 338 -11.97 -24.36 -16.72
C ARG A 338 -10.49 -24.21 -16.35
N LEU A 339 -9.73 -23.43 -17.12
CA LEU A 339 -8.30 -23.20 -16.86
C LEU A 339 -8.04 -22.57 -15.49
N GLY A 340 -8.93 -21.70 -14.98
CA GLY A 340 -8.80 -21.14 -13.64
C GLY A 340 -8.92 -22.19 -12.52
N GLN A 341 -9.84 -23.15 -12.70
CA GLN A 341 -10.01 -24.29 -11.79
C GLN A 341 -8.78 -25.21 -11.86
N LEU A 342 -8.30 -25.50 -13.09
CA LEU A 342 -7.10 -26.30 -13.30
C LEU A 342 -5.87 -25.65 -12.66
N GLY A 343 -5.66 -24.35 -12.86
CA GLY A 343 -4.56 -23.61 -12.22
C GLY A 343 -4.62 -23.69 -10.70
N SER A 344 -5.82 -23.53 -10.12
CA SER A 344 -6.02 -23.66 -8.67
C SER A 344 -5.73 -25.07 -8.15
N LEU A 345 -6.15 -26.11 -8.90
CA LEU A 345 -5.81 -27.50 -8.59
C LEU A 345 -4.29 -27.70 -8.60
N LEU A 346 -3.61 -27.25 -9.66
CA LEU A 346 -2.17 -27.44 -9.85
C LEU A 346 -1.33 -26.74 -8.77
N SER A 347 -1.82 -25.67 -8.14
CA SER A 347 -1.18 -25.03 -6.99
C SER A 347 -1.44 -25.74 -5.66
N SER A 348 -2.44 -26.63 -5.60
CA SER A 348 -2.81 -27.36 -4.39
C SER A 348 -2.03 -28.67 -4.22
N ARG A 349 -2.06 -29.23 -3.00
CA ARG A 349 -1.54 -30.59 -2.73
C ARG A 349 -2.42 -31.70 -3.34
N ALA A 350 -3.65 -31.39 -3.73
CA ALA A 350 -4.56 -32.35 -4.35
C ALA A 350 -4.22 -32.67 -5.82
N ALA A 351 -3.35 -31.87 -6.46
CA ALA A 351 -2.93 -32.08 -7.85
C ALA A 351 -2.38 -33.49 -8.10
N SER A 352 -1.51 -33.98 -7.21
CA SER A 352 -0.87 -35.30 -7.35
C SER A 352 -1.90 -36.44 -7.43
N ALA A 353 -2.99 -36.36 -6.65
CA ALA A 353 -4.04 -37.37 -6.65
C ALA A 353 -4.92 -37.34 -7.92
N VAL A 354 -5.11 -36.16 -8.52
CA VAL A 354 -6.03 -35.98 -9.66
C VAL A 354 -5.32 -36.15 -11.00
N VAL A 355 -4.21 -35.44 -11.20
CA VAL A 355 -3.50 -35.41 -12.50
C VAL A 355 -2.22 -36.25 -12.51
N GLY A 356 -1.69 -36.61 -11.34
CA GLY A 356 -0.39 -37.26 -11.21
C GLY A 356 0.76 -36.25 -11.27
N ASP A 357 1.85 -36.53 -10.54
CA ASP A 357 2.99 -35.62 -10.46
C ASP A 357 3.71 -35.47 -11.81
N ASP A 358 3.76 -36.53 -12.62
CA ASP A 358 4.37 -36.52 -13.96
C ASP A 358 3.69 -35.54 -14.93
N ARG A 359 2.37 -35.34 -14.78
CA ARG A 359 1.58 -34.48 -15.68
C ARG A 359 1.38 -33.07 -15.13
N ARG A 360 1.60 -32.86 -13.82
CA ARG A 360 1.40 -31.57 -13.16
C ARG A 360 2.17 -30.44 -13.83
N GLN A 361 3.42 -30.72 -14.20
CA GLN A 361 4.28 -29.73 -14.85
C GLN A 361 3.82 -29.40 -16.27
N ASP A 362 3.51 -30.41 -17.08
CA ASP A 362 2.97 -30.25 -18.44
C ASP A 362 1.69 -29.41 -18.45
N LEU A 363 0.76 -29.73 -17.55
CA LEU A 363 -0.50 -29.00 -17.40
C LEU A 363 -0.28 -27.55 -16.93
N GLY A 364 0.72 -27.32 -16.07
CA GLY A 364 1.11 -25.97 -15.65
C GLY A 364 1.60 -25.12 -16.82
N LEU A 365 2.52 -25.66 -17.62
CA LEU A 365 3.04 -25.00 -18.82
C LEU A 365 1.92 -24.67 -19.82
N ARG A 366 1.00 -25.61 -20.02
CA ARG A 366 -0.17 -25.44 -20.87
C ARG A 366 -1.09 -24.29 -20.43
N VAL A 367 -1.32 -24.14 -19.11
CA VAL A 367 -2.07 -23.02 -18.55
C VAL A 367 -1.34 -21.69 -18.78
N GLU A 368 -0.02 -21.66 -18.60
CA GLU A 368 0.80 -20.46 -18.83
C GLU A 368 0.83 -20.05 -20.30
N ILE A 369 0.99 -21.01 -21.22
CA ILE A 369 0.89 -20.78 -22.68
C ILE A 369 -0.46 -20.14 -23.01
N ALA A 370 -1.56 -20.72 -22.50
CA ALA A 370 -2.89 -20.20 -22.79
C ALA A 370 -3.07 -18.76 -22.28
N ARG A 371 -2.61 -18.44 -21.06
CA ARG A 371 -2.64 -17.07 -20.53
C ARG A 371 -1.83 -16.10 -21.39
N CYS A 372 -0.62 -16.50 -21.77
CA CYS A 372 0.28 -15.67 -22.57
C CYS A 372 -0.29 -15.41 -23.97
N VAL A 373 -0.79 -16.45 -24.65
CA VAL A 373 -1.43 -16.33 -25.98
C VAL A 373 -2.63 -15.40 -25.91
N MET A 374 -3.51 -15.56 -24.93
CA MET A 374 -4.70 -14.70 -24.78
C MET A 374 -4.34 -13.25 -24.51
N SER A 375 -3.33 -13.00 -23.67
CA SER A 375 -2.83 -11.65 -23.40
C SER A 375 -2.21 -11.02 -24.64
N ALA A 376 -1.37 -11.77 -25.36
CA ALA A 376 -0.67 -11.30 -26.55
C ALA A 376 -1.63 -11.09 -27.74
N TRP A 377 -2.61 -11.97 -27.92
CA TRP A 377 -3.61 -11.84 -28.97
C TRP A 377 -4.47 -10.58 -28.80
N ARG A 378 -4.76 -10.17 -27.56
CA ARG A 378 -5.50 -8.92 -27.30
C ARG A 378 -4.72 -7.66 -27.65
N GLU A 379 -3.39 -7.72 -27.77
CA GLU A 379 -2.60 -6.54 -28.11
C GLU A 379 -2.92 -6.06 -29.53
N GLY A 380 -3.37 -4.80 -29.63
CA GLY A 380 -3.80 -4.20 -30.89
C GLY A 380 -5.18 -4.64 -31.38
N ARG A 381 -5.92 -5.42 -30.58
CA ARG A 381 -7.30 -5.83 -30.85
C ARG A 381 -8.23 -5.25 -29.77
N GLY A 382 -9.09 -4.32 -30.16
CA GLY A 382 -10.10 -3.75 -29.27
C GLY A 382 -11.25 -4.72 -29.03
N ARG A 383 -11.96 -4.55 -27.90
CA ARG A 383 -13.18 -5.32 -27.60
C ARG A 383 -14.21 -5.17 -28.73
N PRO A 384 -15.05 -6.19 -28.98
CA PRO A 384 -16.07 -6.10 -30.00
C PRO A 384 -17.07 -5.00 -29.65
N VAL A 385 -17.37 -4.16 -30.63
CA VAL A 385 -18.38 -3.11 -30.55
C VAL A 385 -19.73 -3.72 -30.93
N ASP A 386 -20.66 -3.77 -29.99
CA ASP A 386 -22.04 -4.20 -30.21
C ASP A 386 -23.01 -3.00 -30.12
N ARG A 387 -24.30 -3.27 -30.35
CA ARG A 387 -25.36 -2.26 -30.25
C ARG A 387 -25.36 -1.52 -28.91
N ALA A 388 -25.14 -2.23 -27.80
CA ALA A 388 -25.19 -1.63 -26.47
C ALA A 388 -24.01 -0.66 -26.27
N VAL A 389 -22.84 -0.99 -26.82
CA VAL A 389 -21.66 -0.12 -26.82
C VAL A 389 -21.91 1.15 -27.64
N LEU A 390 -22.51 1.03 -28.82
CA LEU A 390 -22.85 2.18 -29.67
C LEU A 390 -23.90 3.10 -29.03
N GLU A 391 -24.89 2.52 -28.36
CA GLU A 391 -25.88 3.28 -27.60
C GLU A 391 -25.23 4.03 -26.43
N ALA A 392 -24.35 3.36 -25.67
CA ALA A 392 -23.59 3.97 -24.58
C ALA A 392 -22.66 5.09 -25.05
N ALA A 393 -22.10 4.97 -26.25
CA ALA A 393 -21.28 6.01 -26.89
C ALA A 393 -22.09 7.22 -27.37
N GLY A 394 -23.42 7.16 -27.31
CA GLY A 394 -24.33 8.27 -27.65
C GLY A 394 -24.69 8.36 -29.13
N VAL A 395 -24.63 7.23 -29.86
CA VAL A 395 -25.16 7.14 -31.23
C VAL A 395 -26.68 7.33 -31.19
N SER A 396 -27.21 8.24 -32.01
CA SER A 396 -28.65 8.51 -32.05
C SER A 396 -29.44 7.32 -32.58
N GLN A 397 -30.65 7.10 -32.07
CA GLN A 397 -31.54 5.98 -32.46
C GLN A 397 -31.72 5.82 -33.98
N THR A 398 -31.70 6.92 -34.75
CA THR A 398 -31.79 6.87 -36.22
C THR A 398 -30.62 6.14 -36.90
N TYR A 399 -29.43 6.20 -36.31
CA TYR A 399 -28.21 5.58 -36.82
C TYR A 399 -27.79 4.35 -36.01
N LEU A 400 -28.50 4.01 -34.92
CA LEU A 400 -28.14 2.91 -34.05
C LEU A 400 -28.29 1.56 -34.78
N ASP A 401 -29.43 1.31 -35.43
CA ASP A 401 -29.66 0.05 -36.15
C ASP A 401 -28.68 -0.11 -37.34
N PRO A 402 -28.52 0.89 -38.25
CA PRO A 402 -27.62 0.74 -39.40
C PRO A 402 -26.13 0.61 -39.04
N VAL A 403 -25.68 1.30 -37.99
CA VAL A 403 -24.28 1.24 -37.55
C VAL A 403 -24.02 -0.04 -36.74
N SER A 404 -25.02 -0.57 -36.02
CA SER A 404 -24.89 -1.87 -35.34
C SER A 404 -24.80 -3.02 -36.35
N GLU A 405 -25.62 -3.02 -37.39
CA GLU A 405 -25.52 -4.00 -38.49
C GLU A 405 -24.15 -3.94 -39.16
N LEU A 406 -23.64 -2.73 -39.41
CA LEU A 406 -22.30 -2.54 -39.97
C LEU A 406 -21.20 -3.04 -39.01
N ALA A 407 -21.35 -2.81 -37.69
CA ALA A 407 -20.42 -3.31 -36.70
C ALA A 407 -20.43 -4.86 -36.66
N GLU A 408 -21.60 -5.49 -36.74
CA GLU A 408 -21.73 -6.94 -36.81
C GLU A 408 -21.09 -7.52 -38.08
N GLU A 409 -21.29 -6.89 -39.24
CA GLU A 409 -20.65 -7.28 -40.51
C GLU A 409 -19.11 -7.18 -40.46
N LEU A 410 -18.58 -6.21 -39.70
CA LEU A 410 -17.15 -6.02 -39.47
C LEU A 410 -16.60 -6.85 -38.30
N GLY A 411 -17.37 -7.80 -37.77
CA GLY A 411 -16.95 -8.65 -36.65
C GLY A 411 -16.76 -7.90 -35.32
N GLY A 412 -17.35 -6.71 -35.18
CA GLY A 412 -17.22 -5.84 -34.02
C GLY A 412 -15.91 -5.05 -33.96
N ASP A 413 -15.10 -5.01 -35.02
CA ASP A 413 -13.83 -4.27 -35.05
C ASP A 413 -14.07 -2.75 -35.02
N GLY A 414 -13.86 -2.13 -33.84
CA GLY A 414 -14.03 -0.70 -33.64
C GLY A 414 -13.14 0.17 -34.53
N GLY A 415 -11.94 -0.31 -34.91
CA GLY A 415 -11.04 0.41 -35.81
C GLY A 415 -11.53 0.40 -37.25
N ALA A 416 -11.96 -0.76 -37.75
CA ALA A 416 -12.56 -0.89 -39.08
C ALA A 416 -13.87 -0.09 -39.19
N LEU A 417 -14.70 -0.13 -38.13
CA LEU A 417 -15.93 0.65 -38.07
C LEU A 417 -15.66 2.16 -38.15
N LEU A 418 -14.67 2.66 -37.41
CA LEU A 418 -14.26 4.06 -37.49
C LEU A 418 -13.77 4.44 -38.89
N ALA A 419 -12.96 3.59 -39.54
CA ALA A 419 -12.50 3.84 -40.91
C ALA A 419 -13.66 3.95 -41.91
N VAL A 420 -14.64 3.06 -41.85
CA VAL A 420 -15.84 3.10 -42.72
C VAL A 420 -16.71 4.35 -42.44
N LEU A 421 -16.80 4.76 -41.18
CA LEU A 421 -17.51 5.99 -40.79
C LEU A 421 -16.80 7.27 -41.25
N GLU A 422 -15.47 7.28 -41.30
CA GLU A 422 -14.64 8.40 -41.76
C GLU A 422 -14.64 8.53 -43.28
N GLU A 423 -14.41 7.41 -43.98
CA GLU A 423 -14.35 7.35 -45.44
C GLU A 423 -15.74 7.46 -46.09
N ARG A 424 -16.81 7.26 -45.32
CA ARG A 424 -18.21 7.22 -45.78
C ARG A 424 -18.41 6.24 -46.94
N SER A 425 -17.71 5.12 -46.88
CA SER A 425 -17.65 4.11 -47.94
C SER A 425 -18.95 3.28 -48.04
N ASP A 426 -19.76 3.24 -46.98
CA ASP A 426 -21.05 2.55 -46.94
C ASP A 426 -22.25 3.54 -47.03
N PRO A 427 -23.31 3.24 -47.80
CA PRO A 427 -24.52 4.07 -47.88
C PRO A 427 -25.18 4.38 -46.52
N ARG A 428 -25.06 3.49 -45.54
CA ARG A 428 -25.63 3.59 -44.17
C ARG A 428 -24.94 4.67 -43.33
N THR A 429 -23.74 5.12 -43.71
CA THR A 429 -22.98 6.16 -42.99
C THR A 429 -23.22 7.56 -43.56
N LYS A 430 -24.10 7.70 -44.57
CA LYS A 430 -24.45 9.00 -45.17
C LYS A 430 -25.14 9.91 -44.15
N GLY A 431 -24.54 11.08 -43.93
CA GLY A 431 -25.03 12.08 -42.97
C GLY A 431 -24.45 11.93 -41.55
N PHE A 432 -23.61 10.91 -41.32
CA PHE A 432 -22.91 10.76 -40.05
C PHE A 432 -21.90 11.91 -39.86
N ARG A 433 -22.01 12.62 -38.73
CA ARG A 433 -21.26 13.85 -38.46
C ARG A 433 -19.83 13.51 -38.04
N THR A 434 -18.83 14.17 -38.61
CA THR A 434 -17.40 14.00 -38.24
C THR A 434 -17.19 14.14 -36.73
N LYS A 435 -17.82 15.13 -36.09
CA LYS A 435 -17.77 15.32 -34.62
C LYS A 435 -18.28 14.13 -33.79
N MET A 436 -19.19 13.32 -34.33
CA MET A 436 -19.66 12.10 -33.66
C MET A 436 -18.65 10.96 -33.83
N VAL A 437 -17.97 10.90 -34.97
CA VAL A 437 -16.87 9.94 -35.21
C VAL A 437 -15.71 10.21 -34.26
N ASP A 438 -15.32 11.48 -34.09
CA ASP A 438 -14.27 11.87 -33.15
C ASP A 438 -14.63 11.44 -31.71
N ARG A 439 -15.89 11.62 -31.31
CA ARG A 439 -16.39 11.19 -30.00
C ARG A 439 -16.38 9.67 -29.84
N LEU A 440 -16.77 8.94 -30.89
CA LEU A 440 -16.72 7.47 -30.89
C LEU A 440 -15.29 6.96 -30.77
N ARG A 441 -14.35 7.61 -31.46
CA ARG A 441 -12.92 7.30 -31.36
C ARG A 441 -12.40 7.51 -29.94
N GLU A 442 -12.68 8.67 -29.33
CA GLU A 442 -12.32 8.95 -27.93
C GLU A 442 -12.93 7.92 -26.96
N PHE A 443 -14.20 7.54 -27.18
CA PHE A 443 -14.88 6.54 -26.36
C PHE A 443 -14.26 5.14 -26.53
N PHE A 444 -13.95 4.73 -27.77
CA PHE A 444 -13.35 3.44 -28.04
C PHE A 444 -11.93 3.32 -27.49
N GLU A 445 -11.12 4.38 -27.59
CA GLU A 445 -9.79 4.40 -26.98
C GLU A 445 -9.85 4.34 -25.45
N ARG A 446 -10.75 5.11 -24.83
CA ARG A 446 -10.88 5.17 -23.37
C ARG A 446 -11.37 3.85 -22.77
N ASP A 447 -12.36 3.21 -23.41
CA ASP A 447 -13.06 2.05 -22.84
C ASP A 447 -12.52 0.72 -23.40
N GLY A 448 -11.45 0.76 -24.22
CA GLY A 448 -10.72 -0.42 -24.69
C GLY A 448 -11.34 -1.15 -25.89
N TYR A 449 -12.17 -0.45 -26.67
CA TYR A 449 -12.70 -0.91 -27.97
C TYR A 449 -11.77 -0.53 -29.14
N LEU A 450 -10.77 0.32 -28.88
CA LEU A 450 -9.65 0.58 -29.76
C LEU A 450 -8.35 0.43 -28.96
N ASP A 451 -7.43 -0.40 -29.45
CA ASP A 451 -6.08 -0.51 -28.90
C ASP A 451 -5.10 0.10 -29.90
N ALA A 452 -4.35 1.13 -29.46
CA ALA A 452 -3.40 1.86 -30.30
C ALA A 452 -2.11 1.07 -30.58
N ARG A 453 -1.89 -0.06 -29.90
CA ARG A 453 -0.73 -0.92 -30.13
C ARG A 453 -0.84 -1.64 -31.49
N PRO A 454 0.28 -1.95 -32.15
CA PRO A 454 0.24 -2.74 -33.36
C PRO A 454 -0.31 -4.14 -33.08
N ARG A 455 -1.16 -4.64 -33.97
CA ARG A 455 -1.66 -6.02 -33.90
C ARG A 455 -0.50 -6.98 -34.00
N LEU A 456 -0.34 -7.83 -32.98
CA LEU A 456 0.65 -8.90 -33.02
C LEU A 456 0.19 -9.99 -33.99
N GLY A 457 1.09 -10.37 -34.90
CA GLY A 457 0.91 -11.51 -35.78
C GLY A 457 1.14 -12.83 -35.05
N THR A 458 0.80 -13.95 -35.69
CA THR A 458 0.99 -15.31 -35.16
C THR A 458 2.43 -15.55 -34.72
N ASP A 459 3.41 -15.12 -35.53
CA ASP A 459 4.83 -15.29 -35.23
C ASP A 459 5.30 -14.44 -34.04
N ASP A 460 4.78 -13.21 -33.90
CA ASP A 460 5.12 -12.34 -32.77
C ASP A 460 4.55 -12.89 -31.46
N ILE A 461 3.32 -13.42 -31.50
CA ILE A 461 2.69 -14.09 -30.35
C ILE A 461 3.53 -15.31 -29.96
N ARG A 462 3.98 -16.12 -30.95
CA ARG A 462 4.84 -17.27 -30.71
C ARG A 462 6.15 -16.86 -30.02
N LEU A 463 6.83 -15.83 -30.53
CA LEU A 463 8.07 -15.31 -29.95
C LEU A 463 7.87 -14.79 -28.52
N ARG A 464 6.74 -14.12 -28.25
CA ARG A 464 6.40 -13.64 -26.90
C ARG A 464 6.20 -14.78 -25.92
N VAL A 465 5.51 -15.85 -26.32
CA VAL A 465 5.28 -17.02 -25.48
C VAL A 465 6.61 -17.73 -25.19
N LEU A 466 7.46 -17.91 -26.20
CA LEU A 466 8.79 -18.50 -26.02
C LEU A 466 9.67 -17.67 -25.07
N ALA A 467 9.64 -16.34 -25.19
CA ALA A 467 10.35 -15.45 -24.27
C ALA A 467 9.82 -15.54 -22.83
N THR A 468 8.50 -15.70 -22.66
CA THR A 468 7.88 -15.88 -21.34
C THR A 468 8.29 -17.20 -20.68
N LEU A 469 8.47 -18.26 -21.48
CA LEU A 469 8.85 -19.60 -21.03
C LEU A 469 10.36 -19.89 -21.16
N ALA A 470 11.20 -18.86 -21.27
CA ALA A 470 12.65 -19.01 -21.49
C ALA A 470 13.35 -19.86 -20.41
N ASP A 471 12.92 -19.72 -19.15
CA ASP A 471 13.46 -20.49 -18.03
C ASP A 471 13.07 -21.98 -18.11
N ALA A 472 11.82 -22.27 -18.50
CA ALA A 472 11.33 -23.64 -18.69
C ALA A 472 12.01 -24.33 -19.89
N LEU A 473 12.30 -23.57 -20.95
CA LEU A 473 13.07 -24.06 -22.10
C LEU A 473 14.52 -24.35 -21.73
N SER A 474 15.16 -23.43 -21.01
CA SER A 474 16.58 -23.55 -20.60
C SER A 474 16.81 -24.68 -19.61
N SER A 475 15.82 -24.96 -18.75
CA SER A 475 15.86 -26.07 -17.78
C SER A 475 15.43 -27.42 -18.37
N GLY A 476 15.12 -27.49 -19.67
CA GLY A 476 14.72 -28.72 -20.35
C GLY A 476 13.35 -29.25 -19.94
N GLN A 477 12.52 -28.43 -19.31
CA GLN A 477 11.17 -28.79 -18.86
C GLN A 477 10.15 -28.84 -20.01
N THR A 478 10.47 -28.17 -21.12
CA THR A 478 9.67 -28.17 -22.34
C THR A 478 10.55 -27.97 -23.58
N SER A 479 9.98 -28.13 -24.78
CA SER A 479 10.66 -27.91 -26.06
C SER A 479 10.01 -26.77 -26.86
N GLU A 480 10.79 -26.11 -27.71
CA GLU A 480 10.26 -25.08 -28.61
C GLU A 480 9.15 -25.63 -29.53
N GLU A 481 9.31 -26.88 -29.97
CA GLU A 481 8.33 -27.58 -30.82
C GLU A 481 7.00 -27.76 -30.08
N PHE A 482 7.04 -28.17 -28.81
CA PHE A 482 5.85 -28.32 -27.98
C PHE A 482 5.12 -26.98 -27.79
N VAL A 483 5.84 -25.93 -27.40
CA VAL A 483 5.27 -24.58 -27.20
C VAL A 483 4.66 -24.07 -28.51
N SER A 484 5.38 -24.21 -29.62
CA SER A 484 4.92 -23.74 -30.93
C SER A 484 3.68 -24.49 -31.42
N ALA A 485 3.58 -25.80 -31.16
CA ALA A 485 2.39 -26.59 -31.47
C ALA A 485 1.18 -26.10 -30.65
N ARG A 486 1.34 -25.89 -29.34
CA ARG A 486 0.26 -25.43 -28.46
C ARG A 486 -0.21 -24.01 -28.76
N VAL A 487 0.71 -23.10 -29.09
CA VAL A 487 0.36 -21.75 -29.55
C VAL A 487 -0.47 -21.83 -30.83
N ARG A 488 -0.08 -22.66 -31.80
CA ARG A 488 -0.82 -22.85 -33.05
C ARG A 488 -2.22 -23.40 -32.81
N ASP A 489 -2.35 -24.42 -31.97
CA ASP A 489 -3.64 -25.06 -31.66
C ASP A 489 -4.62 -24.07 -31.02
N LEU A 490 -4.13 -23.22 -30.11
CA LEU A 490 -4.96 -22.23 -29.43
C LEU A 490 -5.30 -21.06 -30.34
N LEU A 491 -4.36 -20.57 -31.15
CA LEU A 491 -4.63 -19.51 -32.13
C LEU A 491 -5.64 -19.97 -33.19
N ALA A 492 -5.61 -21.24 -33.61
CA ALA A 492 -6.61 -21.80 -34.53
C ALA A 492 -8.03 -21.89 -33.92
N ALA A 493 -8.16 -21.80 -32.58
CA ALA A 493 -9.44 -21.79 -31.89
C ALA A 493 -9.96 -20.36 -31.62
N LEU A 494 -9.19 -19.32 -31.96
CA LEU A 494 -9.59 -17.91 -31.88
C LEU A 494 -10.14 -17.45 -33.24
N PRO A 495 -11.06 -16.48 -33.26
CA PRO A 495 -11.47 -15.81 -34.49
C PRO A 495 -10.29 -15.07 -35.13
N ASP A 496 -10.30 -14.98 -36.47
CA ASP A 496 -9.28 -14.32 -37.28
C ASP A 496 -9.13 -12.81 -36.98
#